data_AF-A0A1H5ND48-F1
#
_entry.id   AF-A0A1H5ND48-F1
#
_cell.length_a   1.000
_cell.length_b   1.000
_cell.length_c   1.000
_cell.angle_alpha   90.00
_cell.angle_beta   90.00
_cell.angle_gamma   90.00
#
_symmetry.space_group_name_H-M   'P 1'
#
loop_
_entity.id
_entity.type
_entity.pdbx_description
1 polymer ?
#
loop_
_entity_poly.entity_id
_entity_poly.type
_entity_poly.pdbx_seq_one_letter_code
_entity_poly.pdbx_strand_id
1 'polypeptide(L)'
;MPLTPPTGQQFQITHSGAVATVTEVGAHLREYRVADRDVVVGFPADELPPASNGAVLVPWPNRIRDGRYTWDGVDYQVPVTEPARGTALHGLASWQRWVANEHTDDAVELGIDLPPTPGYPFPLSITVRYVLSATGLQITTTATNIGAADAPYGVGFHPWLSPGPGSLDDAVLQLDATRWIPTDDRLLPTGVADLPEELDFRAPRSLGRTALDDAFVGATYDDDGLSWLRLRGSDGRTAAVWMDRTMSCWQMCTGDEVAAVAAQRTGLAAEPMSCVADAFRTGDDLVRLSPGASHTVTWGITLD
;
A
#
# COMPACT_ATOMS: atom_id res chain seq x y z
N MET A 1 3.31 -22.34 26.62
CA MET A 1 3.19 -20.88 26.41
C MET A 1 2.45 -20.70 25.10
N PRO A 2 1.45 -19.81 25.00
CA PRO A 2 0.85 -19.49 23.71
C PRO A 2 1.96 -18.99 22.77
N LEU A 3 1.96 -19.47 21.53
CA LEU A 3 2.92 -19.04 20.50
C LEU A 3 2.65 -17.57 20.19
N THR A 4 3.70 -16.74 20.19
CA THR A 4 3.62 -15.37 19.71
C THR A 4 3.33 -15.39 18.20
N PRO A 5 2.33 -14.65 17.71
CA PRO A 5 2.09 -14.47 16.27
C PRO A 5 3.37 -14.11 15.50
N PRO A 6 3.56 -14.59 14.26
CA PRO A 6 4.70 -14.19 13.42
C PRO A 6 4.80 -12.67 13.23
N THR A 7 3.65 -11.99 13.21
CA THR A 7 3.58 -10.53 13.08
C THR A 7 3.56 -9.77 14.42
N GLY A 8 3.87 -10.45 15.52
CA GLY A 8 4.01 -9.85 16.85
C GLY A 8 2.68 -9.50 17.51
N GLN A 9 2.65 -8.42 18.29
CA GLN A 9 1.43 -7.94 18.93
C GLN A 9 0.36 -7.55 17.91
N GLN A 10 -0.90 -7.67 18.31
CA GLN A 10 -2.08 -7.46 17.47
C GLN A 10 -2.92 -6.34 18.10
N PHE A 11 -2.87 -5.15 17.52
CA PHE A 11 -3.53 -3.95 18.02
C PHE A 11 -4.92 -3.85 17.39
N GLN A 12 -5.94 -4.31 18.11
CA GLN A 12 -7.33 -4.20 17.68
C GLN A 12 -7.92 -2.84 18.07
N ILE A 13 -8.60 -2.20 17.12
CA ILE A 13 -9.38 -0.98 17.29
C ILE A 13 -10.82 -1.22 16.80
N THR A 14 -11.77 -0.52 17.40
CA THR A 14 -13.20 -0.74 17.21
C THR A 14 -13.96 0.59 17.22
N HIS A 15 -15.00 0.69 16.40
CA HIS A 15 -15.92 1.83 16.39
C HIS A 15 -17.27 1.39 15.85
N SER A 16 -18.35 1.53 16.62
CA SER A 16 -19.74 1.32 16.17
C SER A 16 -19.97 0.04 15.35
N GLY A 17 -19.37 -1.09 15.76
CA GLY A 17 -19.49 -2.39 15.08
C GLY A 17 -18.47 -2.64 13.96
N ALA A 18 -17.63 -1.66 13.64
CA ALA A 18 -16.42 -1.85 12.84
C ALA A 18 -15.26 -2.32 13.73
N VAL A 19 -14.40 -3.17 13.17
CA VAL A 19 -13.20 -3.71 13.83
C VAL A 19 -12.06 -3.66 12.83
N ALA A 20 -10.90 -3.15 13.24
CA ALA A 20 -9.65 -3.28 12.51
C ALA A 20 -8.54 -3.83 13.42
N THR A 21 -7.62 -4.60 12.87
CA THR A 21 -6.44 -5.10 13.59
C THR A 21 -5.17 -4.74 12.84
N VAL A 22 -4.26 -4.04 13.52
CA VAL A 22 -2.93 -3.66 13.02
C VAL A 22 -1.85 -4.48 13.73
N THR A 23 -0.81 -4.92 13.03
CA THR A 23 0.23 -5.79 13.60
C THR A 23 1.51 -5.04 13.98
N GLU A 24 2.23 -5.49 15.02
CA GLU A 24 3.52 -4.93 15.46
C GLU A 24 4.60 -5.02 14.37
N VAL A 25 4.77 -6.19 13.77
CA VAL A 25 5.69 -6.33 12.63
C VAL A 25 5.02 -5.71 11.42
N GLY A 26 5.75 -4.88 10.67
CA GLY A 26 5.32 -4.30 9.40
C GLY A 26 4.19 -3.27 9.46
N ALA A 27 3.60 -3.03 10.64
CA ALA A 27 2.39 -2.23 10.78
C ALA A 27 1.26 -2.70 9.84
N HIS A 28 1.11 -4.01 9.63
CA HIS A 28 0.15 -4.51 8.65
C HIS A 28 -1.29 -4.26 9.11
N LEU A 29 -2.14 -3.75 8.22
CA LEU A 29 -3.60 -3.84 8.39
C LEU A 29 -4.04 -5.28 8.10
N ARG A 30 -4.11 -6.11 9.14
CA ARG A 30 -4.46 -7.53 9.01
C ARG A 30 -5.96 -7.76 8.85
N GLU A 31 -6.76 -7.00 9.56
CA GLU A 31 -8.22 -7.15 9.55
C GLU A 31 -8.83 -5.75 9.44
N TYR A 32 -9.87 -5.64 8.63
CA TYR A 32 -10.81 -4.54 8.70
C TYR A 32 -12.17 -5.04 8.23
N ARG A 33 -13.18 -4.98 9.11
CA ARG A 33 -14.55 -5.40 8.83
C ARG A 33 -15.55 -4.44 9.45
N VAL A 34 -16.73 -4.33 8.86
CA VAL A 34 -17.86 -3.57 9.37
C VAL A 34 -19.04 -4.51 9.57
N ALA A 35 -19.42 -4.72 10.82
CA ALA A 35 -20.34 -5.79 11.22
C ALA A 35 -19.85 -7.17 10.75
N ASP A 36 -20.59 -7.83 9.85
CA ASP A 36 -20.32 -9.15 9.29
C ASP A 36 -19.62 -9.11 7.91
N ARG A 37 -19.30 -7.91 7.40
CA ARG A 37 -18.68 -7.72 6.09
C ARG A 37 -17.22 -7.30 6.23
N ASP A 38 -16.32 -8.16 5.78
CA ASP A 38 -14.91 -7.84 5.62
C ASP A 38 -14.76 -6.69 4.62
N VAL A 39 -14.02 -5.64 4.93
CA VAL A 39 -13.70 -4.57 3.97
C VAL A 39 -12.40 -4.90 3.25
N VAL A 40 -11.46 -5.51 3.97
CA VAL A 40 -10.20 -6.03 3.43
C VAL A 40 -10.14 -7.54 3.57
N VAL A 41 -9.45 -8.20 2.65
CA VAL A 41 -9.07 -9.61 2.77
C VAL A 41 -7.98 -9.70 3.84
N GLY A 42 -8.30 -10.31 4.98
CA GLY A 42 -7.34 -10.50 6.05
C GLY A 42 -6.44 -11.73 5.88
N PHE A 43 -5.63 -12.00 6.90
CA PHE A 43 -4.82 -13.21 7.01
C PHE A 43 -4.80 -13.74 8.45
N PRO A 44 -4.58 -15.06 8.67
CA PRO A 44 -4.56 -15.65 10.02
C PRO A 44 -3.47 -15.04 10.91
N ALA A 45 -3.74 -14.96 12.21
CA ALA A 45 -2.81 -14.40 13.19
C ALA A 45 -1.50 -15.17 13.30
N ASP A 46 -1.55 -16.48 13.08
CA ASP A 46 -0.46 -17.43 13.24
C ASP A 46 0.31 -17.70 11.94
N GLU A 47 -0.02 -16.99 10.85
CA GLU A 47 0.62 -17.10 9.55
C GLU A 47 1.39 -15.82 9.18
N LEU A 48 2.29 -15.94 8.19
CA LEU A 48 2.92 -14.78 7.58
C LEU A 48 1.94 -14.07 6.64
N PRO A 49 1.97 -12.73 6.53
CA PRO A 49 1.14 -12.02 5.58
C PRO A 49 1.50 -12.47 4.15
N PRO A 50 0.53 -13.00 3.38
CA PRO A 50 0.77 -13.34 1.99
C PRO A 50 0.85 -12.07 1.16
N ALA A 51 1.68 -12.07 0.10
CA ALA A 51 1.68 -11.02 -0.94
C ALA A 51 1.63 -9.57 -0.38
N SER A 52 2.47 -9.28 0.62
CA SER A 52 2.58 -7.95 1.26
C SER A 52 1.28 -7.42 1.89
N ASN A 53 0.28 -8.29 2.14
CA ASN A 53 -1.06 -7.88 2.54
C ASN A 53 -1.05 -6.96 3.76
N GLY A 54 -1.61 -5.76 3.59
CA GLY A 54 -1.74 -4.73 4.61
C GLY A 54 -0.47 -3.95 4.92
N ALA A 55 0.65 -4.20 4.24
CA ALA A 55 1.96 -3.62 4.58
C ALA A 55 2.07 -2.11 4.32
N VAL A 56 2.93 -1.46 5.12
CA VAL A 56 3.45 -0.10 4.85
C VAL A 56 4.76 -0.21 4.07
N LEU A 57 4.80 0.37 2.87
CA LEU A 57 5.89 0.21 1.89
C LEU A 57 6.78 1.45 1.93
N VAL A 58 7.88 1.39 2.68
CA VAL A 58 8.76 2.55 2.93
C VAL A 58 10.21 2.08 3.09
N PRO A 59 11.23 2.79 2.56
CA PRO A 59 11.20 4.12 1.95
C PRO A 59 10.99 4.15 0.43
N TRP A 60 10.53 3.06 -0.16
CA TRP A 60 9.99 3.07 -1.52
C TRP A 60 8.81 2.10 -1.62
N PRO A 61 7.73 2.49 -2.32
CA PRO A 61 6.75 1.54 -2.77
C PRO A 61 7.26 0.77 -4.00
N ASN A 62 6.62 -0.35 -4.28
CA ASN A 62 6.89 -1.16 -5.47
C ASN A 62 8.40 -1.43 -5.71
N ARG A 63 8.86 -1.47 -6.96
CA ARG A 63 10.17 -1.99 -7.36
C ARG A 63 11.25 -0.92 -7.51
N ILE A 64 12.50 -1.30 -7.30
CA ILE A 64 13.70 -0.62 -7.81
C ILE A 64 14.44 -1.61 -8.73
N ARG A 65 14.66 -1.22 -9.98
CA ARG A 65 15.35 -2.01 -11.00
C ARG A 65 16.76 -2.37 -10.54
N ASP A 66 17.01 -3.67 -10.47
CA ASP A 66 18.29 -4.27 -10.05
C ASP A 66 18.70 -3.91 -8.61
N GLY A 67 17.80 -3.29 -7.83
CA GLY A 67 18.12 -2.69 -6.54
C GLY A 67 19.15 -1.56 -6.62
N ARG A 68 19.32 -0.91 -7.78
CA ARG A 68 20.36 0.10 -8.02
C ARG A 68 19.76 1.46 -8.28
N TYR A 69 20.35 2.49 -7.70
CA TYR A 69 19.99 3.88 -7.97
C TYR A 69 21.18 4.81 -7.75
N THR A 70 21.13 6.00 -8.33
CA THR A 70 22.13 7.05 -8.14
C THR A 70 21.45 8.22 -7.44
N TRP A 71 22.02 8.69 -6.34
CA TRP A 71 21.51 9.83 -5.59
C TRP A 71 22.64 10.80 -5.29
N ASP A 72 22.44 12.07 -5.66
CA ASP A 72 23.46 13.14 -5.54
C ASP A 72 24.84 12.73 -6.07
N GLY A 73 24.84 12.01 -7.20
CA GLY A 73 26.05 11.55 -7.89
C GLY A 73 26.74 10.34 -7.24
N VAL A 74 26.13 9.72 -6.23
CA VAL A 74 26.63 8.51 -5.57
C VAL A 74 25.77 7.32 -5.95
N ASP A 75 26.41 6.23 -6.35
CA ASP A 75 25.74 4.98 -6.68
C ASP A 75 25.47 4.13 -5.44
N TYR A 76 24.24 3.64 -5.32
CA TYR A 76 23.77 2.81 -4.23
C TYR A 76 23.18 1.49 -4.73
N GLN A 77 23.27 0.45 -3.89
CA GLN A 77 22.74 -0.88 -4.14
C GLN A 77 22.00 -1.39 -2.90
N VAL A 78 20.67 -1.48 -2.97
CA VAL A 78 19.83 -2.15 -1.98
C VAL A 78 19.70 -3.65 -2.29
N PRO A 79 19.30 -4.49 -1.32
CA PRO A 79 19.08 -5.92 -1.55
C PRO A 79 18.02 -6.18 -2.62
N VAL A 80 18.27 -7.15 -3.49
CA VAL A 80 17.27 -7.69 -4.42
C VAL A 80 16.37 -8.65 -3.65
N THR A 81 15.19 -8.18 -3.25
CA THR A 81 14.22 -8.94 -2.45
C THR A 81 13.19 -9.69 -3.29
N GLU A 82 13.15 -9.44 -4.61
CA GLU A 82 12.35 -10.19 -5.58
C GLU A 82 13.26 -10.83 -6.64
N PRO A 83 13.95 -11.95 -6.33
CA PRO A 83 14.98 -12.51 -7.20
C PRO A 83 14.49 -12.92 -8.59
N ALA A 84 13.23 -13.38 -8.70
CA ALA A 84 12.64 -13.79 -9.98
C ALA A 84 12.52 -12.64 -10.99
N ARG A 85 12.35 -11.40 -10.51
CA ARG A 85 12.28 -10.18 -11.34
C ARG A 85 13.53 -9.32 -11.24
N GLY A 86 14.50 -9.72 -10.40
CA GLY A 86 15.77 -9.02 -10.23
C GLY A 86 15.58 -7.61 -9.66
N THR A 87 14.64 -7.42 -8.75
CA THR A 87 14.20 -6.11 -8.24
C THR A 87 14.27 -6.05 -6.72
N ALA A 88 14.47 -4.85 -6.18
CA ALA A 88 14.23 -4.58 -4.76
C ALA A 88 12.78 -4.12 -4.60
N LEU A 89 11.99 -4.81 -3.80
CA LEU A 89 10.56 -4.64 -3.70
C LEU A 89 10.16 -4.15 -2.30
N HIS A 90 9.35 -3.11 -2.24
CA HIS A 90 8.59 -2.65 -1.06
C HIS A 90 9.38 -2.17 0.16
N GLY A 91 10.53 -1.54 -0.06
CA GLY A 91 11.24 -0.86 1.03
C GLY A 91 11.85 -1.80 2.05
N LEU A 92 11.92 -1.31 3.30
CA LEU A 92 12.69 -1.92 4.39
C LEU A 92 11.84 -2.20 5.64
N ALA A 93 10.61 -1.67 5.72
CA ALA A 93 9.85 -1.65 6.97
C ALA A 93 8.87 -2.81 7.17
N SER A 94 8.41 -3.48 6.10
CA SER A 94 7.35 -4.50 6.17
C SER A 94 7.66 -5.70 7.07
N TRP A 95 8.94 -5.93 7.36
CA TRP A 95 9.39 -7.06 8.19
C TRP A 95 10.06 -6.62 9.50
N GLN A 96 9.96 -5.32 9.84
CA GLN A 96 10.52 -4.76 11.06
C GLN A 96 9.47 -4.67 12.16
N ARG A 97 9.91 -4.68 13.41
CA ARG A 97 9.03 -4.39 14.55
C ARG A 97 8.84 -2.89 14.70
N TRP A 98 7.58 -2.47 14.75
CA TRP A 98 7.18 -1.12 15.08
C TRP A 98 6.81 -1.05 16.56
N VAL A 99 6.92 0.14 17.14
CA VAL A 99 6.57 0.41 18.53
C VAL A 99 5.21 1.10 18.57
N ALA A 100 4.29 0.60 19.39
CA ALA A 100 3.04 1.32 19.66
C ALA A 100 3.32 2.57 20.50
N ASN A 101 3.14 3.74 19.89
CA ASN A 101 3.21 5.03 20.56
C ASN A 101 1.91 5.33 21.32
N GLU A 102 0.79 4.91 20.73
CA GLU A 102 -0.56 5.07 21.27
C GLU A 102 -1.44 3.89 20.84
N HIS A 103 -2.34 3.44 21.73
CA HIS A 103 -3.40 2.50 21.41
C HIS A 103 -4.63 2.83 22.28
N THR A 104 -5.70 3.29 21.62
CA THR A 104 -7.01 3.56 22.21
C THR A 104 -8.03 2.58 21.66
N ASP A 105 -9.30 2.71 22.09
CA ASP A 105 -10.38 1.86 21.60
C ASP A 105 -10.58 1.97 20.08
N ASP A 106 -10.33 3.14 19.48
CA ASP A 106 -10.64 3.46 18.09
C ASP A 106 -9.42 3.92 17.27
N ALA A 107 -8.22 3.97 17.86
CA ALA A 107 -7.00 4.37 17.16
C ALA A 107 -5.75 3.63 17.65
N VAL A 108 -4.79 3.45 16.75
CA VAL A 108 -3.44 2.98 17.08
C VAL A 108 -2.43 3.76 16.26
N GLU A 109 -1.34 4.19 16.91
CA GLU A 109 -0.19 4.78 16.26
C GLU A 109 1.05 3.93 16.50
N LEU A 110 1.70 3.55 15.41
CA LEU A 110 2.94 2.78 15.40
C LEU A 110 4.08 3.65 14.88
N GLY A 111 5.26 3.55 15.52
CA GLY A 111 6.48 4.24 15.13
C GLY A 111 7.63 3.28 14.83
N ILE A 112 8.50 3.66 13.90
CA ILE A 112 9.78 2.98 13.65
C ILE A 112 10.85 4.00 13.27
N ASP A 113 12.04 3.84 13.85
CA ASP A 113 13.24 4.50 13.36
C ASP A 113 13.99 3.52 12.45
N LEU A 114 13.97 3.77 11.14
CA LEU A 114 14.76 3.00 10.18
C LEU A 114 16.22 3.45 10.28
N PRO A 115 17.14 2.56 10.68
CA PRO A 115 18.55 2.88 10.70
C PRO A 115 19.10 3.00 9.27
N PRO A 116 20.26 3.66 9.09
CA PRO A 116 20.96 3.59 7.81
C PRO A 116 21.38 2.14 7.55
N THR A 117 21.23 1.69 6.30
CA THR A 117 21.60 0.34 5.86
C THR A 117 22.55 0.41 4.66
N PRO A 118 23.32 -0.66 4.37
CA PRO A 118 24.04 -0.75 3.10
C PRO A 118 23.07 -0.55 1.93
N GLY A 119 23.37 0.42 1.07
CA GLY A 119 22.51 0.77 -0.06
C GLY A 119 21.41 1.79 0.24
N TYR A 120 21.14 2.12 1.50
CA TYR A 120 20.24 3.21 1.88
C TYR A 120 20.73 3.84 3.19
N PRO A 121 21.74 4.74 3.14
CA PRO A 121 22.39 5.29 4.33
C PRO A 121 21.63 6.48 4.96
N PHE A 122 20.33 6.61 4.71
CA PHE A 122 19.51 7.73 5.15
C PHE A 122 18.59 7.30 6.30
N PRO A 123 18.86 7.67 7.56
CA PRO A 123 17.98 7.29 8.66
C PRO A 123 16.67 8.08 8.61
N LEU A 124 15.56 7.40 8.85
CA LEU A 124 14.21 7.98 8.85
C LEU A 124 13.47 7.59 10.13
N SER A 125 12.71 8.51 10.69
CA SER A 125 11.70 8.20 11.71
C SER A 125 10.32 8.22 11.04
N ILE A 126 9.57 7.12 11.16
CA ILE A 126 8.26 6.96 10.52
C ILE A 126 7.21 6.67 11.58
N THR A 127 6.08 7.38 11.52
CA THR A 127 4.87 7.02 12.25
C THR A 127 3.74 6.71 11.28
N VAL A 128 2.92 5.72 11.62
CA VAL A 128 1.66 5.41 10.94
C VAL A 128 0.55 5.34 11.98
N ARG A 129 -0.49 6.14 11.76
CA ARG A 129 -1.66 6.23 12.62
C ARG A 129 -2.90 5.72 11.90
N TYR A 130 -3.57 4.77 12.51
CA TYR A 130 -4.85 4.21 12.07
C TYR A 130 -5.94 4.74 12.99
N VAL A 131 -6.96 5.40 12.44
CA VAL A 131 -8.11 5.93 13.19
C VAL A 131 -9.39 5.38 12.57
N LEU A 132 -10.16 4.65 13.36
CA LEU A 132 -11.42 4.06 12.96
C LEU A 132 -12.58 4.93 13.45
N SER A 133 -13.47 5.30 12.54
CA SER A 133 -14.59 6.21 12.83
C SER A 133 -15.86 5.79 12.10
N ALA A 134 -16.93 6.57 12.25
CA ALA A 134 -18.19 6.36 11.53
C ALA A 134 -18.06 6.49 10.00
N THR A 135 -17.04 7.18 9.49
CA THR A 135 -16.81 7.36 8.04
C THR A 135 -15.81 6.35 7.47
N GLY A 136 -15.30 5.42 8.28
CA GLY A 136 -14.33 4.41 7.85
C GLY A 136 -13.01 4.46 8.62
N LEU A 137 -12.00 3.78 8.07
CA LEU A 137 -10.64 3.74 8.59
C LEU A 137 -9.78 4.79 7.87
N GLN A 138 -9.25 5.76 8.59
CA GLN A 138 -8.28 6.73 8.07
C GLN A 138 -6.87 6.34 8.51
N ILE A 139 -5.91 6.46 7.60
CA ILE A 139 -4.50 6.18 7.83
C ILE A 139 -3.70 7.45 7.50
N THR A 140 -2.90 7.91 8.45
CA THR A 140 -1.95 9.00 8.26
C THR A 140 -0.54 8.49 8.52
N THR A 141 0.36 8.66 7.56
CA THR A 141 1.78 8.26 7.71
C THR A 141 2.67 9.47 7.60
N THR A 142 3.57 9.66 8.54
CA THR A 142 4.58 10.73 8.51
C THR A 142 5.97 10.13 8.55
N ALA A 143 6.81 10.47 7.58
CA ALA A 143 8.25 10.18 7.63
C ALA A 143 9.03 11.47 7.85
N THR A 144 10.01 11.43 8.73
CA THR A 144 10.92 12.52 9.04
C THR A 144 12.35 12.07 8.78
N ASN A 145 13.11 12.87 8.03
CA ASN A 145 14.53 12.61 7.87
C ASN A 145 15.29 13.05 9.12
N ILE A 146 15.80 12.08 9.88
CA ILE A 146 16.56 12.30 11.12
C ILE A 146 18.08 12.25 10.87
N GLY A 147 18.49 12.22 9.60
CA GLY A 147 19.88 12.22 9.17
C GLY A 147 20.41 13.63 8.88
N ALA A 148 21.61 13.68 8.29
CA ALA A 148 22.33 14.92 7.98
C ALA A 148 22.38 15.26 6.47
N ALA A 149 21.85 14.39 5.61
CA ALA A 149 21.80 14.56 4.16
C ALA A 149 20.37 14.36 3.64
N ASP A 150 20.05 14.95 2.49
CA ASP A 150 18.77 14.74 1.82
C ASP A 150 18.55 13.25 1.51
N ALA A 151 17.37 12.72 1.85
CA ALA A 151 17.01 11.33 1.62
C ALA A 151 16.06 11.21 0.40
N PRO A 152 16.30 10.27 -0.53
CA PRO A 152 15.28 9.87 -1.50
C PRO A 152 14.19 9.07 -0.79
N TYR A 153 12.93 9.45 -0.97
CA TYR A 153 11.81 8.87 -0.24
C TYR A 153 10.57 8.69 -1.12
N GLY A 154 9.89 7.57 -0.92
CA GLY A 154 8.51 7.33 -1.34
C GLY A 154 7.80 6.44 -0.34
N VAL A 155 6.47 6.46 -0.38
CA VAL A 155 5.63 5.60 0.46
C VAL A 155 4.45 5.07 -0.32
N GLY A 156 4.05 3.84 -0.01
CA GLY A 156 2.79 3.27 -0.48
C GLY A 156 2.23 2.29 0.54
N PHE A 157 1.04 1.79 0.26
CA PHE A 157 0.29 0.93 1.16
C PHE A 157 -0.37 -0.20 0.38
N HIS A 158 -0.51 -1.36 1.02
CA HIS A 158 -0.92 -2.57 0.30
C HIS A 158 -2.23 -3.20 0.84
N PRO A 159 -3.34 -2.44 0.99
CA PRO A 159 -4.61 -3.03 1.42
C PRO A 159 -5.20 -3.90 0.30
N TRP A 160 -5.75 -5.05 0.67
CA TRP A 160 -6.48 -5.94 -0.24
C TRP A 160 -7.98 -5.77 -0.04
N LEU A 161 -8.69 -5.07 -0.92
CA LEU A 161 -10.15 -4.93 -0.82
C LEU A 161 -10.86 -6.27 -1.01
N SER A 162 -11.83 -6.54 -0.15
CA SER A 162 -12.63 -7.76 -0.19
C SER A 162 -13.86 -7.62 -1.10
N PRO A 163 -14.08 -8.54 -2.07
CA PRO A 163 -15.29 -8.57 -2.89
C PRO A 163 -16.51 -9.08 -2.10
N GLY A 164 -16.32 -9.50 -0.84
CA GLY A 164 -17.38 -9.96 0.05
C GLY A 164 -17.64 -11.45 -0.09
N PRO A 165 -18.91 -11.89 0.01
CA PRO A 165 -19.22 -13.32 -0.11
C PRO A 165 -19.05 -13.87 -1.53
N GLY A 166 -18.88 -13.00 -2.53
CA GLY A 166 -18.73 -13.37 -3.95
C GLY A 166 -17.28 -13.49 -4.41
N SER A 167 -17.10 -13.91 -5.66
CA SER A 167 -15.79 -13.92 -6.32
C SER A 167 -15.34 -12.50 -6.69
N LEU A 168 -14.03 -12.27 -6.73
CA LEU A 168 -13.45 -11.06 -7.31
C LEU A 168 -13.88 -10.88 -8.78
N ASP A 169 -14.08 -11.97 -9.52
CA ASP A 169 -14.50 -11.93 -10.93
C ASP A 169 -15.90 -11.31 -11.11
N ASP A 170 -16.75 -11.43 -10.09
CA ASP A 170 -18.12 -10.89 -10.11
C ASP A 170 -18.18 -9.41 -9.70
N ALA A 171 -17.07 -8.85 -9.23
CA ALA A 171 -17.02 -7.50 -8.72
C ALA A 171 -17.08 -6.44 -9.84
N VAL A 172 -17.56 -5.26 -9.47
CA VAL A 172 -17.52 -4.05 -10.30
C VAL A 172 -16.45 -3.11 -9.77
N LEU A 173 -15.51 -2.75 -10.64
CA LEU A 173 -14.38 -1.87 -10.33
C LEU A 173 -14.60 -0.48 -10.93
N GLN A 174 -14.19 0.54 -10.18
CA GLN A 174 -14.04 1.91 -10.65
C GLN A 174 -12.74 2.50 -10.08
N LEU A 175 -12.02 3.28 -10.89
CA LEU A 175 -10.79 3.96 -10.51
C LEU A 175 -10.77 5.41 -11.02
N ASP A 176 -10.41 6.34 -10.14
CA ASP A 176 -10.28 7.76 -10.44
C ASP A 176 -8.86 8.10 -10.91
N ALA A 177 -8.45 7.55 -12.05
CA ALA A 177 -7.17 7.81 -12.72
C ALA A 177 -7.32 7.88 -14.25
N THR A 178 -6.43 8.60 -14.92
CA THR A 178 -6.60 8.92 -16.36
C THR A 178 -5.54 8.32 -17.27
N ARG A 179 -4.47 7.77 -16.70
CA ARG A 179 -3.31 7.26 -17.43
C ARG A 179 -2.84 5.95 -16.81
N TRP A 180 -2.15 5.15 -17.61
CA TRP A 180 -1.59 3.85 -17.23
C TRP A 180 -0.08 3.82 -17.47
N ILE A 181 0.62 2.99 -16.68
CA ILE A 181 2.05 2.76 -16.80
C ILE A 181 2.26 1.32 -17.31
N PRO A 182 2.51 1.12 -18.61
CA PRO A 182 2.92 -0.17 -19.13
C PRO A 182 4.23 -0.64 -18.53
N THR A 183 4.34 -1.94 -18.29
CA THR A 183 5.56 -2.57 -17.75
C THR A 183 6.24 -3.52 -18.72
N ASP A 184 7.53 -3.76 -18.51
CA ASP A 184 8.27 -4.85 -19.14
C ASP A 184 7.93 -6.21 -18.48
N ASP A 185 8.60 -7.29 -18.92
CA ASP A 185 8.44 -8.65 -18.42
C ASP A 185 8.86 -8.83 -16.96
N ARG A 186 9.58 -7.85 -16.39
CA ARG A 186 9.97 -7.79 -14.98
C ARG A 186 9.03 -6.91 -14.16
N LEU A 187 7.92 -6.48 -14.75
CA LEU A 187 6.95 -5.55 -14.18
C LEU A 187 7.58 -4.20 -13.79
N LEU A 188 8.56 -3.74 -14.58
CA LEU A 188 9.16 -2.42 -14.41
C LEU A 188 8.56 -1.43 -15.41
N PRO A 189 8.31 -0.17 -15.01
CA PRO A 189 7.73 0.85 -15.89
C PRO A 189 8.52 1.07 -17.18
N THR A 190 7.79 1.29 -18.27
CA THR A 190 8.34 1.63 -19.60
C THR A 190 7.92 3.02 -20.10
N GLY A 191 7.08 3.72 -19.34
CA GLY A 191 6.60 5.07 -19.64
C GLY A 191 5.15 5.27 -19.19
N VAL A 192 4.53 6.39 -19.59
CA VAL A 192 3.12 6.69 -19.33
C VAL A 192 2.34 6.66 -20.64
N ALA A 193 1.26 5.89 -20.69
CA ALA A 193 0.40 5.72 -21.86
C ALA A 193 -1.05 6.11 -21.57
N ASP A 194 -1.87 6.20 -22.61
CA ASP A 194 -3.32 6.29 -22.46
C ASP A 194 -3.88 4.94 -21.96
N LEU A 195 -5.06 4.96 -21.33
CA LEU A 195 -5.71 3.76 -20.81
C LEU A 195 -6.12 2.83 -21.98
N PRO A 196 -5.67 1.56 -21.99
CA PRO A 196 -6.27 0.54 -22.83
C PRO A 196 -7.76 0.38 -22.50
N GLU A 197 -8.58 -0.02 -23.48
CA GLU A 197 -10.03 -0.16 -23.27
C GLU A 197 -10.35 -1.17 -22.15
N GLU A 198 -9.56 -2.22 -22.03
CA GLU A 198 -9.68 -3.26 -21.02
C GLU A 198 -9.28 -2.80 -19.61
N LEU A 199 -8.45 -1.75 -19.49
CA LEU A 199 -8.00 -1.18 -18.21
C LEU A 199 -8.68 0.17 -17.90
N ASP A 200 -9.61 0.62 -18.73
CA ASP A 200 -10.36 1.85 -18.49
C ASP A 200 -11.50 1.59 -17.49
N PHE A 201 -11.18 1.81 -16.21
CA PHE A 201 -12.09 1.72 -15.06
C PHE A 201 -12.61 3.09 -14.60
N ARG A 202 -12.49 4.16 -15.42
CA ARG A 202 -13.00 5.50 -15.03
C ARG A 202 -14.51 5.51 -14.79
N ALA A 203 -15.23 4.64 -15.49
CA ALA A 203 -16.63 4.32 -15.21
C ALA A 203 -16.73 2.92 -14.58
N PRO A 204 -17.71 2.68 -13.68
CA PRO A 204 -17.92 1.37 -13.08
C PRO A 204 -18.14 0.29 -14.14
N ARG A 205 -17.34 -0.77 -14.09
CA ARG A 205 -17.47 -1.94 -14.99
C ARG A 205 -17.11 -3.24 -14.29
N SER A 206 -17.59 -4.36 -14.84
CA SER A 206 -17.23 -5.68 -14.33
C SER A 206 -15.72 -5.92 -14.49
N LEU A 207 -15.10 -6.43 -13.42
CA LEU A 207 -13.69 -6.82 -13.42
C LEU A 207 -13.49 -8.12 -14.21
N GLY A 208 -14.37 -9.10 -14.03
CA GLY A 208 -14.30 -10.39 -14.72
C GLY A 208 -12.96 -11.09 -14.48
N ARG A 209 -12.42 -11.71 -15.52
CA ARG A 209 -11.13 -12.40 -15.47
C ARG A 209 -9.93 -11.50 -15.82
N THR A 210 -10.11 -10.18 -15.77
CA THR A 210 -9.01 -9.24 -16.00
C THR A 210 -7.96 -9.48 -14.92
N ALA A 211 -6.74 -9.80 -15.34
CA ALA A 211 -5.57 -9.88 -14.48
C ALA A 211 -4.93 -8.49 -14.45
N LEU A 212 -4.66 -8.01 -13.25
CA LEU A 212 -4.02 -6.73 -13.01
C LEU A 212 -2.76 -6.95 -12.17
N ASP A 213 -1.68 -6.29 -12.57
CA ASP A 213 -0.54 -5.92 -11.73
C ASP A 213 0.01 -4.59 -12.28
N ASP A 214 -0.87 -3.60 -12.31
CA ASP A 214 -0.76 -2.41 -13.15
C ASP A 214 -0.77 -1.11 -12.32
N ALA A 215 0.05 -0.15 -12.74
CA ALA A 215 0.12 1.18 -12.17
C ALA A 215 -0.68 2.19 -13.00
N PHE A 216 -1.33 3.11 -12.30
CA PHE A 216 -2.16 4.17 -12.86
C PHE A 216 -1.76 5.52 -12.26
N VAL A 217 -1.74 6.54 -13.12
CA VAL A 217 -1.36 7.92 -12.75
C VAL A 217 -2.34 8.92 -13.37
N GLY A 218 -2.13 10.21 -13.05
CA GLY A 218 -3.09 11.25 -13.39
C GLY A 218 -4.38 11.05 -12.60
N ALA A 219 -4.23 10.86 -11.28
CA ALA A 219 -5.34 10.76 -10.34
C ALA A 219 -6.27 11.96 -10.49
N THR A 220 -7.57 11.69 -10.56
CA THR A 220 -8.63 12.69 -10.50
C THR A 220 -9.23 12.72 -9.12
N TYR A 221 -9.69 13.90 -8.70
CA TYR A 221 -10.20 14.12 -7.36
C TYR A 221 -11.61 14.70 -7.44
N ASP A 222 -12.49 14.26 -6.55
CA ASP A 222 -13.83 14.80 -6.38
C ASP A 222 -13.82 16.18 -5.68
N ASP A 223 -15.00 16.69 -5.34
CA ASP A 223 -15.20 17.99 -4.68
C ASP A 223 -14.62 18.01 -3.25
N ASP A 224 -14.48 16.86 -2.60
CA ASP A 224 -13.85 16.71 -1.29
C ASP A 224 -12.31 16.57 -1.41
N GLY A 225 -11.79 16.57 -2.64
CA GLY A 225 -10.36 16.46 -2.91
C GLY A 225 -9.82 15.04 -2.80
N LEU A 226 -10.68 14.03 -2.97
CA LEU A 226 -10.34 12.62 -2.84
C LEU A 226 -10.33 11.91 -4.20
N SER A 227 -9.29 11.12 -4.43
CA SER A 227 -9.24 10.15 -5.54
C SER A 227 -9.59 8.79 -4.98
N TRP A 228 -10.35 7.98 -5.72
CA TRP A 228 -10.86 6.72 -5.22
C TRP A 228 -10.60 5.52 -6.12
N LEU A 229 -10.49 4.37 -5.47
CA LEU A 229 -10.58 3.04 -6.07
C LEU A 229 -11.71 2.31 -5.36
N ARG A 230 -12.75 1.91 -6.10
CA ARG A 230 -13.99 1.34 -5.57
C ARG A 230 -14.21 -0.07 -6.10
N LEU A 231 -14.44 -1.02 -5.21
CA LEU A 231 -14.73 -2.41 -5.51
C LEU A 231 -16.11 -2.79 -4.96
N ARG A 232 -17.11 -2.86 -5.84
CA ARG A 232 -18.46 -3.29 -5.47
C ARG A 232 -18.61 -4.80 -5.61
N GLY A 233 -18.95 -5.45 -4.50
CA GLY A 233 -19.18 -6.90 -4.43
C GLY A 233 -20.55 -7.32 -4.96
N SER A 234 -20.76 -8.65 -5.04
CA SER A 234 -22.03 -9.25 -5.45
C SER A 234 -23.18 -9.01 -4.46
N ASP A 235 -22.86 -8.63 -3.23
CA ASP A 235 -23.80 -8.20 -2.19
C ASP A 235 -24.30 -6.76 -2.40
N GLY A 236 -23.81 -6.05 -3.43
CA GLY A 236 -24.16 -4.67 -3.74
C GLY A 236 -23.43 -3.62 -2.91
N ARG A 237 -22.62 -4.04 -1.93
CA ARG A 237 -21.82 -3.15 -1.08
C ARG A 237 -20.49 -2.83 -1.72
N THR A 238 -19.93 -1.66 -1.42
CA THR A 238 -18.70 -1.15 -2.04
C THR A 238 -17.61 -0.96 -1.00
N ALA A 239 -16.58 -1.81 -1.05
CA ALA A 239 -15.34 -1.54 -0.34
C ALA A 239 -14.51 -0.56 -1.18
N ALA A 240 -13.97 0.49 -0.57
CA ALA A 240 -13.25 1.52 -1.32
C ALA A 240 -12.00 1.99 -0.58
N VAL A 241 -10.95 2.30 -1.35
CA VAL A 241 -9.79 3.06 -0.88
C VAL A 241 -9.89 4.47 -1.46
N TRP A 242 -9.60 5.47 -0.64
CA TRP A 242 -9.39 6.84 -1.10
C TRP A 242 -8.00 7.33 -0.73
N MET A 243 -7.44 8.21 -1.55
CA MET A 243 -6.26 9.01 -1.19
C MET A 243 -6.54 10.49 -1.41
N ASP A 244 -5.99 11.34 -0.54
CA ASP A 244 -6.02 12.78 -0.77
C ASP A 244 -4.89 13.22 -1.72
N ARG A 245 -4.69 14.52 -1.86
CA ARG A 245 -3.68 15.11 -2.78
C ARG A 245 -2.23 14.95 -2.32
N THR A 246 -1.97 14.31 -1.18
CA THR A 246 -0.61 13.94 -0.74
C THR A 246 -0.05 12.74 -1.51
N MET A 247 -0.91 12.04 -2.27
CA MET A 247 -0.53 10.91 -3.12
C MET A 247 -1.12 11.07 -4.53
N SER A 248 -0.45 10.50 -5.53
CA SER A 248 -0.71 10.76 -6.95
C SER A 248 -0.86 9.49 -7.79
N CYS A 249 -0.46 8.33 -7.26
CA CYS A 249 -0.36 7.08 -8.00
C CYS A 249 -1.18 5.97 -7.35
N TRP A 250 -1.79 5.14 -8.19
CA TRP A 250 -2.45 3.91 -7.80
C TRP A 250 -1.71 2.72 -8.37
N GLN A 251 -1.55 1.64 -7.60
CA GLN A 251 -1.25 0.30 -8.10
C GLN A 251 -2.46 -0.61 -7.84
N MET A 252 -2.79 -1.45 -8.82
CA MET A 252 -3.84 -2.46 -8.68
C MET A 252 -3.27 -3.84 -8.97
N CYS A 253 -3.53 -4.80 -8.07
CA CYS A 253 -3.14 -6.19 -8.29
C CYS A 253 -4.28 -7.15 -7.92
N THR A 254 -4.70 -8.00 -8.85
CA THR A 254 -5.71 -9.05 -8.61
C THR A 254 -5.10 -10.33 -8.05
N GLY A 255 -3.77 -10.34 -7.85
CA GLY A 255 -3.06 -11.43 -7.20
C GLY A 255 -2.83 -12.66 -8.07
N ASP A 256 -3.05 -12.61 -9.39
CA ASP A 256 -2.93 -13.78 -10.28
C ASP A 256 -1.54 -14.42 -10.25
N GLU A 257 -0.50 -13.61 -10.05
CA GLU A 257 0.90 -14.06 -10.05
C GLU A 257 1.53 -14.17 -8.65
N VAL A 258 0.74 -14.02 -7.56
CA VAL A 258 1.32 -14.13 -6.22
C VAL A 258 1.71 -15.58 -5.91
N ALA A 259 2.85 -15.75 -5.25
CA ALA A 259 3.40 -17.07 -4.93
C ALA A 259 2.50 -17.88 -3.98
N ALA A 260 1.77 -17.20 -3.09
CA ALA A 260 0.80 -17.82 -2.21
C ALA A 260 -0.47 -18.15 -2.99
N VAL A 261 -0.53 -19.35 -3.59
CA VAL A 261 -1.65 -19.78 -4.46
C VAL A 261 -3.02 -19.60 -3.81
N ALA A 262 -3.14 -19.85 -2.50
CA ALA A 262 -4.39 -19.67 -1.75
C ALA A 262 -4.85 -18.20 -1.63
N ALA A 263 -3.96 -17.23 -1.88
CA ALA A 263 -4.25 -15.80 -1.89
C ALA A 263 -4.51 -15.26 -3.31
N GLN A 264 -4.42 -16.09 -4.36
CA GLN A 264 -4.70 -15.63 -5.72
C GLN A 264 -6.17 -15.28 -5.88
N ARG A 265 -6.45 -14.06 -6.38
CA ARG A 265 -7.79 -13.54 -6.67
C ARG A 265 -8.78 -13.59 -5.50
N THR A 266 -8.31 -13.59 -4.26
CA THR A 266 -9.17 -13.50 -3.07
C THR A 266 -9.70 -12.08 -2.85
N GLY A 267 -9.01 -11.08 -3.39
CA GLY A 267 -9.40 -9.68 -3.39
C GLY A 267 -8.53 -8.85 -4.33
N LEU A 268 -8.69 -7.54 -4.26
CA LEU A 268 -7.95 -6.57 -5.08
C LEU A 268 -6.99 -5.78 -4.20
N ALA A 269 -5.68 -5.92 -4.41
CA ALA A 269 -4.73 -4.96 -3.87
C ALA A 269 -5.02 -3.58 -4.49
N ALA A 270 -5.34 -2.61 -3.64
CA ALA A 270 -5.76 -1.27 -4.02
C ALA A 270 -4.79 -0.26 -3.38
N GLU A 271 -3.68 -0.01 -4.05
CA GLU A 271 -2.49 0.55 -3.42
C GLU A 271 -2.34 2.05 -3.73
N PRO A 272 -2.63 2.96 -2.78
CA PRO A 272 -2.28 4.36 -2.93
C PRO A 272 -0.78 4.55 -2.68
N MET A 273 -0.12 5.32 -3.53
CA MET A 273 1.33 5.54 -3.49
C MET A 273 1.69 7.01 -3.74
N SER A 274 2.73 7.49 -3.05
CA SER A 274 3.28 8.83 -3.24
C SER A 274 4.16 8.94 -4.48
N CYS A 275 4.66 7.82 -5.00
CA CYS A 275 5.48 7.77 -6.21
C CYS A 275 5.29 6.43 -6.94
N VAL A 276 5.66 6.40 -8.21
CA VAL A 276 5.57 5.21 -9.07
C VAL A 276 6.68 4.20 -8.76
N ALA A 277 6.56 3.00 -9.31
CA ALA A 277 7.66 2.04 -9.32
C ALA A 277 8.91 2.61 -10.00
N ASP A 278 10.08 2.21 -9.55
CA ASP A 278 11.40 2.63 -10.04
C ASP A 278 11.72 4.13 -9.87
N ALA A 279 10.91 4.87 -9.09
CA ALA A 279 11.08 6.31 -8.85
C ALA A 279 12.46 6.68 -8.28
N PHE A 280 13.12 5.79 -7.54
CA PHE A 280 14.50 6.02 -7.06
C PHE A 280 15.51 6.21 -8.21
N ARG A 281 15.22 5.68 -9.40
CA ARG A 281 16.04 5.84 -10.60
C ARG A 281 15.53 6.91 -11.55
N THR A 282 14.20 7.02 -11.70
CA THR A 282 13.60 7.97 -12.66
C THR A 282 13.42 9.36 -12.07
N GLY A 283 13.25 9.46 -10.75
CA GLY A 283 12.90 10.69 -10.04
C GLY A 283 11.41 11.02 -10.09
N ASP A 284 10.58 10.21 -10.74
CA ASP A 284 9.15 10.48 -10.92
C ASP A 284 8.40 10.45 -9.59
N ASP A 285 7.87 11.60 -9.19
CA ASP A 285 7.20 11.85 -7.91
C ASP A 285 8.03 11.44 -6.66
N LEU A 286 9.34 11.26 -6.82
CA LEU A 286 10.24 10.92 -5.71
C LEU A 286 10.42 12.12 -4.78
N VAL A 287 10.18 11.94 -3.49
CA VAL A 287 10.34 12.99 -2.50
C VAL A 287 11.83 13.12 -2.15
N ARG A 288 12.38 14.32 -2.31
CA ARG A 288 13.64 14.74 -1.68
C ARG A 288 13.34 15.22 -0.27
N LEU A 289 13.61 14.40 0.74
CA LEU A 289 13.33 14.73 2.13
C LEU A 289 14.59 15.32 2.79
N SER A 290 14.62 16.64 3.00
CA SER A 290 15.77 17.31 3.62
C SER A 290 15.93 17.01 5.12
N PRO A 291 17.13 17.16 5.70
CA PRO A 291 17.36 16.96 7.13
C PRO A 291 16.36 17.73 8.01
N GLY A 292 15.68 17.00 8.91
CA GLY A 292 14.65 17.53 9.80
C GLY A 292 13.30 17.81 9.14
N ALA A 293 13.17 17.66 7.81
CA ALA A 293 11.90 17.80 7.11
C ALA A 293 11.05 16.53 7.25
N SER A 294 9.74 16.72 7.15
CA SER A 294 8.75 15.64 7.21
C SER A 294 7.89 15.62 5.95
N HIS A 295 7.48 14.41 5.54
CA HIS A 295 6.49 14.17 4.51
C HIS A 295 5.34 13.37 5.12
N THR A 296 4.11 13.89 4.99
CA THR A 296 2.90 13.28 5.55
C THR A 296 1.93 12.95 4.42
N VAL A 297 1.42 11.72 4.43
CA VAL A 297 0.36 11.28 3.52
C VAL A 297 -0.89 10.86 4.27
N THR A 298 -2.06 11.01 3.65
CA THR A 298 -3.33 10.56 4.22
C THR A 298 -4.22 9.87 3.18
N TRP A 299 -4.79 8.76 3.60
CA TRP A 299 -5.69 7.91 2.83
C TRP A 299 -6.64 7.18 3.77
N GLY A 300 -7.60 6.44 3.21
CA GLY A 300 -8.48 5.63 4.04
C GLY A 300 -9.25 4.58 3.28
N ILE A 301 -10.02 3.81 4.04
CA ILE A 301 -10.83 2.69 3.56
C ILE A 301 -12.24 2.81 4.11
N THR A 302 -13.24 2.63 3.25
CA THR A 302 -14.66 2.69 3.61
C THR A 302 -15.41 1.45 3.12
N LEU A 303 -16.63 1.27 3.65
CA LEU A 303 -17.59 0.29 3.16
C LEU A 303 -18.97 0.93 3.09
N ASP A 304 -19.46 1.12 1.86
CA ASP A 304 -20.79 1.69 1.58
C ASP A 304 -21.82 0.59 1.23
#